data_AF-A0AAD7UIT1-F1
#
_entry.id   AF-A0AAD7UIT1-F1
#
_cell.length_a   1.000
_cell.length_b   1.000
_cell.length_c   1.000
_cell.angle_alpha   90.00
_cell.angle_beta   90.00
_cell.angle_gamma   90.00
#
_symmetry.space_group_name_H-M   'P 1'
#
loop_
_entity.id
_entity.type
_entity.pdbx_description
1 polymer ?
#
loop_
_entity_poly.entity_id
_entity_poly.type
_entity_poly.pdbx_seq_one_letter_code
_entity_poly.pdbx_strand_id
1 'polypeptide(L)'
;MASDIRALAAMPDPYAKEGFLEKQGRGRTFKRHTPWQLRKFQLDPAKRELVYSADGHTRGSVSVAGCVVAKEPAKRFAFSLTLVAGDVLLLCAHDEADRLEWIAAIESSAKWDEVQAARKQLGDEERAAREAAELAQKQAATDRKEAAVRRAREAREKALEATQKARARIKADAPATSSEDANDVLATAVNAVAVAKYEEGLARKEASVVTRGTGAAASTATTKEEEEEEAPPLVGTTLQAELDKDEMKRGMRDARERAAREQEAARLEAAAARAAEEAKLEARAADIRRHRDLAADRSTKEAAAHDALEKQTMVHKRDKGEFDTRHKEMNDLIHLGDAEGGAASTIEDKLDRIRRDKGKVHHTARVVAPKDPYPEDEGWL
;
A
#
# COMPACT_ATOMS: atom_id res chain seq x y z
N MET A 1 -0.66 -5.61 -2.08
CA MET A 1 -0.40 -4.25 -1.57
C MET A 1 0.75 -3.59 -2.35
N ALA A 2 2.03 -3.95 -2.19
CA ALA A 2 3.13 -3.29 -2.93
C ALA A 2 3.16 -3.58 -4.45
N SER A 3 2.67 -4.75 -4.88
CA SER A 3 2.51 -5.11 -6.31
C SER A 3 1.54 -4.17 -7.03
N ASP A 4 0.49 -3.74 -6.34
CA ASP A 4 -0.66 -3.05 -6.93
C ASP A 4 -0.32 -1.56 -7.14
N ILE A 5 0.45 -0.97 -6.21
CA ILE A 5 0.93 0.42 -6.28
C ILE A 5 1.91 0.60 -7.46
N ARG A 6 2.83 -0.35 -7.66
CA ARG A 6 3.77 -0.29 -8.79
C ARG A 6 3.07 -0.45 -10.13
N ALA A 7 2.09 -1.35 -10.21
CA ALA A 7 1.29 -1.53 -11.42
C ALA A 7 0.47 -0.28 -11.75
N LEU A 8 -0.15 0.36 -10.74
CA LEU A 8 -0.86 1.63 -10.89
C LEU A 8 0.09 2.76 -11.33
N ALA A 9 1.26 2.90 -10.69
CA ALA A 9 2.20 3.96 -11.03
C ALA A 9 2.77 3.86 -12.45
N ALA A 10 2.87 2.63 -12.99
CA ALA A 10 3.33 2.35 -14.34
C ALA A 10 2.26 2.56 -15.43
N MET A 11 1.02 2.91 -15.06
CA MET A 11 0.00 3.24 -16.04
C MET A 11 0.41 4.46 -16.88
N PRO A 12 0.04 4.49 -18.18
CA PRO A 12 0.31 5.63 -19.04
C PRO A 12 -0.46 6.87 -18.58
N ASP A 13 0.06 8.04 -18.93
CA ASP A 13 -0.61 9.30 -18.63
C ASP A 13 -1.93 9.43 -19.41
N PRO A 14 -2.95 10.12 -18.85
CA PRO A 14 -4.18 10.45 -19.56
C PRO A 14 -3.89 11.21 -20.85
N TYR A 15 -4.50 10.76 -21.95
CA TYR A 15 -4.39 11.42 -23.25
C TYR A 15 -5.76 11.59 -23.89
N ALA A 16 -5.90 12.64 -24.71
CA ALA A 16 -7.13 12.88 -25.44
C ALA A 16 -7.27 11.87 -26.58
N LYS A 17 -8.49 11.37 -26.77
CA LYS A 17 -8.85 10.52 -27.90
C LYS A 17 -10.19 10.98 -28.47
N GLU A 18 -10.26 11.06 -29.79
CA GLU A 18 -11.51 11.31 -30.50
C GLU A 18 -11.74 10.23 -31.56
N GLY A 19 -13.01 9.99 -31.89
CA GLY A 19 -13.36 8.97 -32.87
C GLY A 19 -14.85 8.67 -32.87
N PHE A 20 -15.29 7.82 -33.78
CA PHE A 20 -16.68 7.39 -33.85
C PHE A 20 -16.86 6.06 -33.12
N LEU A 21 -17.83 6.01 -32.21
CA LEU A 21 -18.22 4.78 -31.52
C LEU A 21 -19.73 4.60 -31.66
N GLU A 22 -20.15 3.36 -31.77
CA GLU A 22 -21.56 3.05 -31.55
C GLU A 22 -21.81 2.98 -30.05
N LYS A 23 -22.88 3.62 -29.58
CA LYS A 23 -23.26 3.62 -28.17
C LYS A 23 -24.61 2.98 -27.93
N GLN A 24 -24.76 2.37 -26.77
CA GLN A 24 -26.02 1.90 -26.21
C GLN A 24 -26.00 2.13 -24.69
N GLY A 25 -26.98 2.85 -24.16
CA GLY A 25 -27.10 3.05 -22.72
C GLY A 25 -27.90 1.94 -22.05
N ARG A 26 -27.52 1.53 -20.83
CA ARG A 26 -28.26 0.63 -19.94
C ARG A 26 -28.22 1.17 -18.52
N GLY A 27 -29.35 1.30 -17.83
CA GLY A 27 -29.37 1.82 -16.46
C GLY A 27 -30.64 2.61 -16.12
N ARG A 28 -30.67 3.24 -14.94
CA ARG A 28 -31.83 4.00 -14.45
C ARG A 28 -32.07 5.25 -15.29
N THR A 29 -31.02 5.88 -15.80
CA THR A 29 -31.11 7.06 -16.67
C THR A 29 -31.43 6.70 -18.13
N PHE A 30 -31.14 5.47 -18.56
CA PHE A 30 -31.39 4.99 -19.92
C PHE A 30 -32.73 4.25 -20.02
N LYS A 31 -33.81 4.99 -20.34
CA LYS A 31 -35.14 4.39 -20.55
C LYS A 31 -35.16 3.46 -21.77
N ARG A 32 -35.53 2.20 -21.53
CA ARG A 32 -35.75 1.11 -22.53
C ARG A 32 -34.52 0.73 -23.34
N HIS A 33 -34.58 -0.46 -23.96
CA HIS A 33 -33.53 -1.05 -24.79
C HIS A 33 -33.30 -0.17 -26.04
N THR A 34 -32.48 0.88 -25.92
CA THR A 34 -32.18 1.79 -27.04
C THR A 34 -31.36 1.07 -28.12
N PRO A 35 -31.65 1.28 -29.41
CA PRO A 35 -30.80 0.75 -30.48
C PRO A 35 -29.39 1.36 -30.41
N TRP A 36 -28.41 0.66 -30.99
CA TRP A 36 -27.05 1.19 -31.13
C TRP A 36 -27.06 2.43 -32.02
N GLN A 37 -26.36 3.47 -31.59
CA GLN A 37 -26.27 4.73 -32.32
C GLN A 37 -24.82 5.14 -32.52
N LEU A 38 -24.42 5.37 -33.77
CA LEU A 38 -23.10 5.91 -34.08
C LEU A 38 -23.01 7.38 -33.65
N ARG A 39 -21.98 7.73 -32.88
CA ARG A 39 -21.73 9.09 -32.38
C ARG A 39 -20.24 9.39 -32.45
N LYS A 40 -19.90 10.68 -32.62
CA LYS A 40 -18.52 11.14 -32.44
C LYS A 40 -18.27 11.36 -30.95
N PHE A 41 -17.25 10.72 -30.41
CA PHE A 41 -16.80 10.81 -29.04
C PHE A 41 -15.49 11.60 -28.95
N GLN A 42 -15.33 12.35 -27.88
CA GLN A 42 -14.11 13.08 -27.54
C GLN A 42 -13.88 12.94 -26.03
N LEU A 43 -12.74 12.37 -25.68
CA LEU A 43 -12.27 12.28 -24.29
C LEU A 43 -11.42 13.51 -23.98
N ASP A 44 -11.86 14.30 -23.00
CA ASP A 44 -11.08 15.37 -22.40
C ASP A 44 -10.39 14.83 -21.14
N PRO A 45 -9.08 14.56 -21.15
CA PRO A 45 -8.36 14.00 -20.01
C PRO A 45 -8.26 15.00 -18.84
N ALA A 46 -8.29 16.31 -19.11
CA ALA A 46 -8.18 17.34 -18.07
C ALA A 46 -9.47 17.42 -17.25
N LYS A 47 -10.62 17.32 -17.91
CA LYS A 47 -11.94 17.31 -17.26
C LYS A 47 -12.39 15.90 -16.86
N ARG A 48 -11.74 14.85 -17.39
CA ARG A 48 -12.15 13.44 -17.27
C ARG A 48 -13.59 13.23 -17.72
N GLU A 49 -13.91 13.86 -18.84
CA GLU A 49 -15.23 13.79 -19.45
C GLU A 49 -15.14 13.18 -20.84
N LEU A 50 -16.04 12.26 -21.10
CA LEU A 50 -16.27 11.70 -22.41
C LEU A 50 -17.52 12.37 -23.01
N VAL A 51 -17.29 13.28 -23.95
CA VAL A 51 -18.32 14.06 -24.62
C VAL A 51 -18.71 13.37 -25.92
N TYR A 52 -20.00 13.29 -26.22
CA TYR A 52 -20.47 12.75 -27.49
C TYR A 52 -21.38 13.71 -28.23
N SER A 53 -21.20 13.77 -29.55
CA SER A 53 -21.94 14.63 -30.48
C SER A 53 -22.62 13.83 -31.59
N ALA A 54 -23.65 14.43 -32.18
CA ALA A 54 -24.28 13.99 -33.41
C ALA A 54 -24.46 15.20 -34.32
N ASP A 55 -24.07 15.07 -35.59
CA ASP A 55 -24.22 16.11 -36.61
C ASP A 55 -23.58 17.46 -36.21
N GLY A 56 -22.43 17.40 -35.52
CA GLY A 56 -21.71 18.58 -35.04
C GLY A 56 -22.26 19.21 -33.75
N HIS A 57 -23.35 18.69 -33.18
CA HIS A 57 -23.93 19.18 -31.93
C HIS A 57 -23.66 18.23 -30.76
N THR A 58 -23.21 18.77 -29.63
CA THR A 58 -23.05 18.02 -28.38
C THR A 58 -24.40 17.49 -27.92
N ARG A 59 -24.49 16.17 -27.73
CA ARG A 59 -25.70 15.48 -27.26
C ARG A 59 -25.65 15.14 -25.78
N GLY A 60 -24.44 15.01 -25.22
CA GLY A 60 -24.24 14.81 -23.79
C GLY A 60 -22.78 14.55 -23.46
N SER A 61 -22.49 14.48 -22.17
CA SER A 61 -21.20 14.11 -21.60
C SER A 61 -21.39 13.10 -20.49
N VAL A 62 -20.38 12.28 -20.25
CA VAL A 62 -20.30 11.39 -19.09
C VAL A 62 -18.94 11.56 -18.42
N SER A 63 -18.95 11.62 -17.08
CA SER A 63 -17.69 11.59 -16.32
C SER A 63 -17.11 10.18 -16.37
N VAL A 64 -15.83 10.07 -16.69
CA VAL A 64 -15.08 8.80 -16.64
C VAL A 64 -14.31 8.63 -15.34
N ALA A 65 -14.34 9.62 -14.44
CA ALA A 65 -13.68 9.53 -13.15
C ALA A 65 -14.25 8.35 -12.33
N GLY A 66 -13.37 7.43 -11.91
CA GLY A 66 -13.76 6.25 -11.13
C GLY A 66 -14.64 5.24 -11.89
N CYS A 67 -14.77 5.36 -13.22
CA CYS A 67 -15.52 4.37 -13.99
C CYS A 67 -14.75 3.06 -14.10
N VAL A 68 -15.48 1.94 -14.16
CA VAL A 68 -14.90 0.61 -14.41
C VAL A 68 -15.12 0.26 -15.87
N VAL A 69 -14.02 -0.03 -16.56
CA VAL A 69 -14.03 -0.45 -17.96
C VAL A 69 -13.95 -1.97 -18.04
N ALA A 70 -14.80 -2.60 -18.84
CA ALA A 70 -14.77 -4.04 -19.06
C ALA A 70 -14.97 -4.39 -20.54
N LYS A 71 -14.34 -5.46 -21.01
CA LYS A 71 -14.58 -5.98 -22.36
C LYS A 71 -15.93 -6.70 -22.39
N GLU A 72 -16.74 -6.43 -23.42
CA GLU A 72 -18.07 -7.01 -23.55
C GLU A 72 -18.07 -8.12 -24.61
N PRO A 73 -18.43 -9.37 -24.26
CA PRO A 73 -18.43 -10.48 -25.21
C PRO A 73 -19.64 -10.48 -26.15
N ALA A 74 -20.71 -9.74 -25.81
CA ALA A 74 -21.98 -9.77 -26.52
C ALA A 74 -21.91 -9.18 -27.95
N LYS A 75 -20.90 -8.36 -28.25
CA LYS A 75 -20.70 -7.75 -29.58
C LYS A 75 -19.20 -7.60 -29.85
N ARG A 76 -18.78 -7.87 -31.09
CA ARG A 76 -17.36 -7.73 -31.49
C ARG A 76 -16.90 -6.30 -31.23
N PHE A 77 -15.72 -6.16 -30.63
CA PHE A 77 -15.09 -4.89 -30.30
C PHE A 77 -15.90 -3.98 -29.36
N ALA A 78 -16.87 -4.55 -28.63
CA ALA A 78 -17.60 -3.83 -27.60
C ALA A 78 -16.85 -3.85 -26.26
N PHE A 79 -17.12 -2.81 -25.48
CA PHE A 79 -16.69 -2.63 -24.10
C PHE A 79 -17.74 -1.82 -23.33
N SER A 80 -17.77 -1.98 -22.02
CA SER A 80 -18.70 -1.30 -21.12
C SER A 80 -17.96 -0.34 -20.21
N LEU A 81 -18.61 0.78 -19.92
CA LEU A 81 -18.23 1.74 -18.90
C LEU A 81 -19.29 1.71 -17.81
N THR A 82 -18.93 1.18 -16.65
CA THR A 82 -19.78 1.27 -15.45
C THR A 82 -19.45 2.58 -14.75
N LEU A 83 -20.40 3.52 -14.78
CA LEU A 83 -20.26 4.83 -14.15
C LEU A 83 -20.49 4.72 -12.64
N VAL A 84 -19.98 5.70 -11.88
CA VAL A 84 -20.12 5.75 -10.40
C VAL A 84 -21.58 5.75 -9.96
N ALA A 85 -22.48 6.32 -10.77
CA ALA A 85 -23.92 6.33 -10.51
C ALA A 85 -24.61 4.95 -10.70
N GLY A 86 -23.85 3.92 -11.12
CA GLY A 86 -24.37 2.58 -11.41
C GLY A 86 -24.95 2.41 -12.81
N ASP A 87 -24.99 3.48 -13.61
CA ASP A 87 -25.38 3.42 -15.02
C ASP A 87 -24.26 2.81 -15.87
N VAL A 88 -24.62 2.05 -16.91
CA VAL A 88 -23.68 1.37 -17.81
C VAL A 88 -23.81 1.94 -19.21
N LEU A 89 -22.71 2.45 -19.74
CA LEU A 89 -22.61 2.87 -21.14
C LEU A 89 -21.87 1.80 -21.93
N LEU A 90 -22.55 1.16 -22.87
CA LEU A 90 -21.95 0.24 -23.82
C LEU A 90 -21.43 1.01 -25.02
N LEU A 91 -20.19 0.75 -25.39
CA LEU A 91 -19.52 1.34 -26.53
C LEU A 91 -18.97 0.23 -27.44
N CYS A 92 -18.98 0.46 -28.74
CA CYS A 92 -18.45 -0.45 -29.73
C CYS A 92 -17.54 0.32 -30.69
N ALA A 93 -16.28 -0.13 -30.74
CA ALA A 93 -15.29 0.38 -31.67
C ALA A 93 -15.41 -0.31 -33.05
N HIS A 94 -14.69 0.21 -34.03
CA HIS A 94 -14.67 -0.35 -35.38
C HIS A 94 -13.84 -1.66 -35.46
N ASP A 95 -12.73 -1.70 -34.73
CA ASP A 95 -11.81 -2.84 -34.69
C ASP A 95 -11.22 -3.04 -33.28
N GLU A 96 -10.42 -4.10 -33.13
CA GLU A 96 -9.81 -4.48 -31.85
C GLU A 96 -8.77 -3.47 -31.37
N ALA A 97 -7.98 -2.89 -32.29
CA ALA A 97 -6.93 -1.95 -31.93
C ALA A 97 -7.56 -0.66 -31.39
N ASP A 98 -8.57 -0.12 -32.08
CA ASP A 98 -9.31 1.06 -31.66
C ASP A 98 -10.03 0.81 -30.33
N ARG A 99 -10.60 -0.40 -30.11
CA ARG A 99 -11.15 -0.78 -28.80
C ARG A 99 -10.11 -0.67 -27.70
N LEU A 100 -8.93 -1.27 -27.89
CA LEU A 100 -7.88 -1.28 -26.87
C LEU A 100 -7.37 0.13 -26.59
N GLU A 101 -7.24 0.97 -27.61
CA GLU A 101 -6.87 2.37 -27.44
C GLU A 101 -7.91 3.18 -26.67
N TRP A 102 -9.20 2.96 -26.93
CA TRP A 102 -10.27 3.60 -26.16
C TRP A 102 -10.29 3.15 -24.71
N ILE A 103 -10.14 1.84 -24.47
CA ILE A 103 -10.04 1.29 -23.10
C ILE A 103 -8.85 1.92 -22.38
N ALA A 104 -7.66 1.93 -22.99
CA ALA A 104 -6.45 2.49 -22.39
C ALA A 104 -6.58 3.99 -22.08
N ALA A 105 -7.14 4.79 -22.99
CA ALA A 105 -7.35 6.22 -22.78
C ALA A 105 -8.34 6.51 -21.64
N ILE A 106 -9.42 5.72 -21.56
CA ILE A 106 -10.45 5.88 -20.54
C ILE A 106 -9.93 5.40 -19.18
N GLU A 107 -9.26 4.25 -19.10
CA GLU A 107 -8.70 3.72 -17.86
C GLU A 107 -7.62 4.63 -17.28
N SER A 108 -6.73 5.17 -18.12
CA SER A 108 -5.70 6.13 -17.66
C SER A 108 -6.34 7.40 -17.09
N SER A 109 -7.39 7.91 -17.73
CA SER A 109 -8.14 9.07 -17.25
C SER A 109 -8.97 8.78 -15.99
N ALA A 110 -9.58 7.59 -15.91
CA ALA A 110 -10.46 7.18 -14.81
C ALA A 110 -9.71 7.04 -13.48
N LYS A 111 -8.49 6.49 -13.53
CA LYS A 111 -7.65 6.18 -12.36
C LYS A 111 -6.57 7.23 -12.11
N TRP A 112 -6.61 8.39 -12.75
CA TRP A 112 -5.49 9.35 -12.71
C TRP A 112 -5.11 9.80 -11.30
N ASP A 113 -6.08 10.01 -10.40
CA ASP A 113 -5.78 10.38 -9.00
C ASP A 113 -5.06 9.25 -8.26
N GLU A 114 -5.48 8.01 -8.47
CA GLU A 114 -4.85 6.83 -7.88
C GLU A 114 -3.42 6.65 -8.41
N VAL A 115 -3.21 6.88 -9.71
CA VAL A 115 -1.88 6.86 -10.34
C VAL A 115 -0.98 7.93 -9.75
N GLN A 116 -1.46 9.17 -9.59
CA GLN A 116 -0.69 10.27 -9.00
C GLN A 116 -0.36 10.01 -7.53
N ALA A 117 -1.31 9.48 -6.76
CA ALA A 117 -1.08 9.08 -5.38
C ALA A 117 -0.03 7.95 -5.29
N ALA A 118 -0.12 6.94 -6.16
CA ALA A 118 0.84 5.84 -6.23
C ALA A 118 2.25 6.32 -6.62
N ARG A 119 2.37 7.20 -7.61
CA ARG A 119 3.65 7.79 -8.03
C ARG A 119 4.28 8.64 -6.91
N LYS A 120 3.47 9.44 -6.21
CA LYS A 120 3.94 10.19 -5.05
C LYS A 120 4.44 9.27 -3.95
N GLN A 121 3.67 8.23 -3.61
CA GLN A 121 4.06 7.26 -2.59
C GLN A 121 5.37 6.56 -2.93
N LEU A 122 5.55 6.10 -4.18
CA LEU A 122 6.82 5.50 -4.60
C LEU A 122 7.98 6.50 -4.51
N GLY A 123 7.76 7.77 -4.89
CA GLY A 123 8.77 8.82 -4.76
C GLY A 123 9.11 9.15 -3.30
N ASP A 124 8.15 9.08 -2.39
CA ASP A 124 8.36 9.29 -0.96
C ASP A 124 9.07 8.07 -0.33
N GLU A 125 8.74 6.84 -0.75
CA GLU A 125 9.44 5.61 -0.35
C GLU A 125 10.91 5.62 -0.81
N GLU A 126 11.18 6.04 -2.05
CA GLU A 126 12.55 6.19 -2.55
C GLU A 126 13.34 7.27 -1.79
N ARG A 127 12.71 8.40 -1.47
CA ARG A 127 13.35 9.45 -0.66
C ARG A 127 13.64 8.95 0.76
N ALA A 128 12.68 8.30 1.41
CA ALA A 128 12.87 7.71 2.73
C ALA A 128 13.97 6.63 2.73
N ALA A 129 14.07 5.81 1.67
CA ALA A 129 15.13 4.82 1.53
C ALA A 129 16.52 5.47 1.39
N ARG A 130 16.62 6.59 0.67
CA ARG A 130 17.87 7.37 0.57
C ARG A 130 18.24 8.02 1.89
N GLU A 131 17.29 8.62 2.58
CA GLU A 131 17.50 9.23 3.90
C GLU A 131 17.93 8.18 4.93
N ALA A 132 17.29 7.01 4.95
CA ALA A 132 17.68 5.90 5.81
C ALA A 132 19.09 5.38 5.51
N ALA A 133 19.45 5.28 4.22
CA ALA A 133 20.81 4.89 3.82
C ALA A 133 21.85 5.95 4.23
N GLU A 134 21.53 7.24 4.09
CA GLU A 134 22.40 8.33 4.52
C GLU A 134 22.58 8.34 6.05
N LEU A 135 21.49 8.16 6.81
CA LEU A 135 21.53 8.04 8.26
C LEU A 135 22.35 6.82 8.70
N ALA A 136 22.20 5.67 8.04
CA ALA A 136 22.99 4.47 8.31
C ALA A 136 24.48 4.70 8.04
N GLN A 137 24.84 5.43 6.97
CA GLN A 137 26.23 5.79 6.70
C GLN A 137 26.80 6.75 7.76
N LYS A 138 26.01 7.73 8.20
CA LYS A 138 26.39 8.64 9.29
C LYS A 138 26.61 7.89 10.61
N GLN A 139 25.71 6.97 10.96
CA GLN A 139 25.83 6.12 12.16
C GLN A 139 27.05 5.20 12.08
N ALA A 140 27.28 4.54 10.95
CA ALA A 140 28.47 3.71 10.78
C ALA A 140 29.78 4.50 10.90
N ALA A 141 29.79 5.78 10.50
CA ALA A 141 30.94 6.66 10.67
C ALA A 141 31.14 7.09 12.14
N THR A 142 30.06 7.36 12.89
CA THR A 142 30.15 7.65 14.33
C THR A 142 30.61 6.44 15.12
N ASP A 143 30.08 5.25 14.83
CA ASP A 143 30.42 4.01 15.53
C ASP A 143 31.90 3.65 15.35
N ARG A 144 32.45 3.83 14.14
CA ARG A 144 33.88 3.65 13.88
C ARG A 144 34.74 4.62 14.69
N LYS A 145 34.33 5.89 14.79
CA LYS A 145 35.03 6.90 15.58
C LYS A 145 35.00 6.57 17.07
N GLU A 146 33.86 6.15 17.60
CA GLU A 146 33.72 5.76 19.01
C GLU A 146 34.56 4.52 19.32
N ALA A 147 34.57 3.52 18.45
CA ALA A 147 35.41 2.33 18.59
C ALA A 147 36.91 2.66 18.57
N ALA A 148 37.35 3.60 17.73
CA ALA A 148 38.74 4.06 17.69
C ALA A 148 39.14 4.83 18.95
N VAL A 149 38.27 5.71 19.45
CA VAL A 149 38.49 6.44 20.72
C VAL A 149 38.57 5.46 21.90
N ARG A 150 37.72 4.42 21.91
CA ARG A 150 37.78 3.38 22.94
C ARG A 150 39.10 2.60 22.88
N ARG A 151 39.54 2.16 21.70
CA ARG A 151 40.84 1.49 21.51
C ARG A 151 42.01 2.36 21.99
N ALA A 152 42.01 3.65 21.65
CA ALA A 152 43.04 4.59 22.12
C ALA A 152 43.04 4.76 23.64
N ARG A 153 41.87 4.79 24.29
CA ARG A 153 41.75 4.86 25.75
C ARG A 153 42.28 3.61 26.43
N GLU A 154 41.89 2.43 25.94
CA GLU A 154 42.37 1.14 26.44
C GLU A 154 43.89 0.98 26.27
N ALA A 155 44.45 1.43 25.14
CA ALA A 155 45.89 1.42 24.90
C ALA A 155 46.65 2.37 25.86
N ARG A 156 46.10 3.57 26.12
CA ARG A 156 46.66 4.52 27.08
C ARG A 156 46.64 3.97 28.51
N GLU A 157 45.55 3.32 28.91
CA GLU A 157 45.43 2.69 30.23
C GLU A 157 46.46 1.58 30.42
N LYS A 158 46.62 0.69 29.43
CA LYS A 158 47.67 -0.34 29.43
C LYS A 158 49.09 0.23 29.49
N ALA A 159 49.35 1.34 28.78
CA ALA A 159 50.64 2.01 28.83
C ALA A 159 50.94 2.63 30.21
N LEU A 160 49.93 3.19 30.86
CA LEU A 160 50.05 3.71 32.22
C LEU A 160 50.30 2.58 33.23
N GLU A 161 49.59 1.46 33.12
CA GLU A 161 49.81 0.29 33.97
C GLU A 161 51.23 -0.29 33.79
N ALA A 162 51.68 -0.47 32.54
CA ALA A 162 53.02 -0.98 32.23
C ALA A 162 54.13 -0.06 32.74
N THR A 163 53.98 1.25 32.59
CA THR A 163 54.97 2.23 33.08
C THR A 163 54.98 2.33 34.61
N GLN A 164 53.83 2.23 35.28
CA GLN A 164 53.76 2.15 36.74
C GLN A 164 54.40 0.87 37.28
N LYS A 165 54.13 -0.29 36.65
CA LYS A 165 54.74 -1.58 37.00
C LYS A 165 56.26 -1.57 36.80
N ALA A 166 56.73 -0.97 35.72
CA ALA A 166 58.16 -0.79 35.46
C ALA A 166 58.83 0.08 36.55
N ARG A 167 58.22 1.23 36.88
CA ARG A 167 58.72 2.11 37.95
C ARG A 167 58.71 1.42 39.32
N ALA A 168 57.67 0.64 39.62
CA ALA A 168 57.57 -0.10 40.88
C ALA A 168 58.67 -1.16 41.02
N ARG A 169 58.97 -1.92 39.94
CA ARG A 169 60.08 -2.89 39.91
C ARG A 169 61.45 -2.24 40.07
N ILE A 170 61.73 -1.19 39.30
CA ILE A 170 62.99 -0.43 39.41
C ILE A 170 63.19 0.13 40.82
N LYS A 171 62.11 0.57 41.48
CA LYS A 171 62.17 1.08 42.86
C LYS A 171 62.33 -0.04 43.90
N ALA A 172 61.80 -1.24 43.67
CA ALA A 172 61.89 -2.38 44.56
C ALA A 172 63.26 -3.08 44.51
N ASP A 173 63.89 -3.13 43.32
CA ASP A 173 65.11 -3.92 43.06
C ASP A 173 66.42 -3.09 43.07
N ALA A 174 66.39 -1.90 43.66
CA ALA A 174 67.43 -0.88 43.56
C ALA A 174 68.87 -1.26 43.99
N PRO A 175 69.17 -2.41 44.63
CA PRO A 175 70.56 -2.85 44.78
C PRO A 175 70.96 -4.16 44.07
N ALA A 176 70.09 -4.87 43.32
CA ALA A 176 70.41 -6.27 42.93
C ALA A 176 70.11 -6.76 41.51
N THR A 177 69.44 -6.02 40.62
CA THR A 177 69.15 -6.53 39.26
C THR A 177 70.29 -6.32 38.26
N SER A 178 70.61 -7.36 37.48
CA SER A 178 71.46 -7.25 36.30
C SER A 178 70.85 -6.25 35.30
N SER A 179 71.68 -5.55 34.54
CA SER A 179 71.22 -4.53 33.59
C SER A 179 70.28 -5.05 32.50
N GLU A 180 70.19 -6.37 32.30
CA GLU A 180 69.35 -7.02 31.29
C GLU A 180 67.85 -7.01 31.66
N ASP A 181 67.48 -7.42 32.88
CA ASP A 181 66.07 -7.47 33.31
C ASP A 181 65.45 -6.06 33.41
N ALA A 182 66.25 -5.07 33.85
CA ALA A 182 65.82 -3.68 33.89
C ALA A 182 65.59 -3.11 32.48
N ASN A 183 66.41 -3.51 31.50
CA ASN A 183 66.26 -3.12 30.11
C ASN A 183 65.01 -3.76 29.47
N ASP A 184 64.69 -5.01 29.77
CA ASP A 184 63.49 -5.68 29.24
C ASP A 184 62.18 -5.08 29.80
N VAL A 185 62.17 -4.72 31.09
CA VAL A 185 61.04 -4.06 31.73
C VAL A 185 60.85 -2.64 31.17
N LEU A 186 61.94 -1.90 30.94
CA LEU A 186 61.89 -0.58 30.28
C LEU A 186 61.46 -0.69 28.81
N ALA A 187 61.96 -1.67 28.05
CA ALA A 187 61.59 -1.91 26.66
C ALA A 187 60.10 -2.24 26.52
N THR A 188 59.54 -3.03 27.45
CA THR A 188 58.10 -3.35 27.49
C THR A 188 57.26 -2.09 27.74
N ALA A 189 57.68 -1.23 28.67
CA ALA A 189 56.99 0.03 28.96
C ALA A 189 57.08 1.03 27.79
N VAL A 190 58.24 1.13 27.13
CA VAL A 190 58.44 1.97 25.93
C VAL A 190 57.57 1.48 24.77
N ASN A 191 57.51 0.17 24.51
CA ASN A 191 56.63 -0.40 23.49
C ASN A 191 55.15 -0.13 23.78
N ALA A 192 54.72 -0.26 25.03
CA ALA A 192 53.33 0.04 25.40
C ALA A 192 52.98 1.52 25.16
N VAL A 193 53.89 2.45 25.47
CA VAL A 193 53.72 3.88 25.18
C VAL A 193 53.71 4.18 23.68
N ALA A 194 54.55 3.49 22.90
CA ALA A 194 54.57 3.63 21.44
C ALA A 194 53.23 3.18 20.81
N VAL A 195 52.67 2.05 21.26
CA VAL A 195 51.36 1.56 20.82
C VAL A 195 50.25 2.54 21.20
N ALA A 196 50.26 3.10 22.42
CA ALA A 196 49.26 4.09 22.83
C ALA A 196 49.30 5.36 21.97
N LYS A 197 50.50 5.88 21.65
CA LYS A 197 50.65 7.05 20.76
C LYS A 197 50.21 6.75 19.32
N TYR A 198 50.44 5.53 18.85
CA TYR A 198 50.00 5.09 17.53
C TYR A 198 48.47 5.04 17.43
N GLU A 199 47.80 4.39 18.38
CA GLU A 199 46.33 4.30 18.44
C GLU A 199 45.67 5.69 18.62
N GLU A 200 46.27 6.57 19.43
CA GLU A 200 45.81 7.96 19.54
C GLU A 200 45.97 8.73 18.23
N GLY A 201 47.08 8.53 17.52
CA GLY A 201 47.31 9.09 16.19
C GLY A 201 46.30 8.58 15.15
N LEU A 202 45.93 7.29 15.24
CA LEU A 202 44.93 6.67 14.37
C LEU A 202 43.53 7.25 14.63
N ALA A 203 43.13 7.35 15.90
CA ALA A 203 41.85 7.92 16.30
C ALA A 203 41.71 9.40 15.89
N ARG A 204 42.78 10.20 15.98
CA ARG A 204 42.81 11.60 15.49
C ARG A 204 42.68 11.67 13.97
N LYS A 205 43.32 10.77 13.22
CA LYS A 205 43.18 10.71 11.76
C LYS A 205 41.77 10.31 11.35
N GLU A 206 41.19 9.30 11.97
CA GLU A 206 39.81 8.87 11.69
C GLU A 206 38.78 9.96 12.05
N ALA A 207 38.97 10.68 13.16
CA ALA A 207 38.14 11.84 13.50
C ALA A 207 38.28 13.00 12.48
N SER A 208 39.48 13.21 11.93
CA SER A 208 39.71 14.22 10.88
C SER A 208 39.12 13.81 9.52
N VAL A 209 39.08 12.52 9.19
CA VAL A 209 38.50 12.02 7.93
C VAL A 209 36.98 12.16 7.94
N VAL A 210 36.33 11.92 9.08
CA VAL A 210 34.88 12.11 9.22
C VAL A 210 34.49 13.58 9.06
N THR A 211 35.21 14.51 9.69
CA THR A 211 34.92 15.96 9.58
C THR A 211 35.16 16.53 8.18
N ARG A 212 36.08 15.94 7.41
CA ARG A 212 36.33 16.33 6.01
C ARG A 212 35.34 15.68 5.02
N GLY A 213 34.81 14.50 5.34
CA GLY A 213 33.80 13.80 4.54
C GLY A 213 32.36 14.31 4.74
N THR A 214 32.05 14.91 5.89
CA THR A 214 30.72 15.50 6.19
C THR A 214 30.67 17.03 6.03
N GLY A 215 31.79 17.65 5.63
CA GLY A 215 32.03 19.10 5.73
C GLY A 215 31.83 19.91 4.45
N ALA A 216 30.81 19.62 3.64
CA ALA A 216 30.43 20.48 2.49
C ALA A 216 29.18 21.34 2.74
N ALA A 217 28.61 21.37 3.95
CA ALA A 217 27.32 22.05 4.20
C ALA A 217 27.26 23.00 5.41
N ALA A 218 28.37 23.28 6.12
CA ALA A 218 28.32 24.21 7.25
C ALA A 218 29.59 25.09 7.33
N SER A 219 29.57 26.19 6.59
CA SER A 219 30.50 27.31 6.80
C SER A 219 29.65 28.57 6.97
N THR A 220 29.57 29.07 8.20
CA THR A 220 29.56 30.48 8.61
C THR A 220 29.11 30.60 10.06
N ALA A 221 30.07 30.79 10.97
CA ALA A 221 29.91 31.50 12.25
C ALA A 221 31.29 31.51 12.95
N THR A 222 32.19 32.39 12.53
CA THR A 222 32.59 33.60 13.29
C THR A 222 33.16 33.32 14.68
N THR A 223 34.49 33.36 14.73
CA THR A 223 35.35 33.61 15.89
C THR A 223 35.10 34.99 16.50
N LYS A 224 35.02 35.07 17.83
CA LYS A 224 35.45 36.22 18.63
C LYS A 224 36.11 35.73 19.90
N GLU A 225 37.42 35.97 19.99
CA GLU A 225 38.17 36.06 21.22
C GLU A 225 37.79 37.39 21.90
N GLU A 226 37.55 37.39 23.20
CA GLU A 226 37.59 38.61 24.02
C GLU A 226 38.35 38.30 25.32
N GLU A 227 39.30 39.18 25.60
CA GLU A 227 40.31 39.19 26.65
C GLU A 227 39.72 39.54 28.04
N GLU A 228 40.49 39.20 29.07
CA GLU A 228 40.29 39.54 30.48
C GLU A 228 40.42 41.06 30.73
N GLU A 229 39.59 41.61 31.63
CA GLU A 229 39.92 42.80 32.40
C GLU A 229 39.46 42.64 33.87
N GLU A 230 40.42 42.43 34.77
CA GLU A 230 40.24 42.42 36.23
C GLU A 230 40.18 43.87 36.77
N ALA A 231 39.11 44.20 37.51
CA ALA A 231 39.00 45.45 38.29
C ALA A 231 38.95 45.15 39.81
N PRO A 232 39.50 46.03 40.68
CA PRO A 232 39.71 45.74 42.11
C PRO A 232 38.42 45.79 42.95
N PRO A 233 38.34 45.05 44.09
CA PRO A 233 37.12 44.97 44.88
C PRO A 233 36.97 46.18 45.81
N LEU A 234 35.84 46.89 45.69
CA LEU A 234 35.38 47.89 46.66
C LEU A 234 34.54 47.21 47.75
N VAL A 235 35.04 47.28 48.98
CA VAL A 235 34.40 46.79 50.21
C VAL A 235 33.20 47.68 50.54
N GLY A 236 32.03 47.30 50.02
CA GLY A 236 30.74 47.95 50.29
C GLY A 236 29.51 47.22 49.73
N THR A 237 29.69 46.07 49.09
CA THR A 237 28.65 45.38 48.29
C THR A 237 28.32 43.97 48.77
N THR A 238 28.89 43.49 49.88
CA THR A 238 28.76 42.09 50.32
C THR A 238 27.33 41.70 50.69
N LEU A 239 26.55 42.60 51.30
CA LEU A 239 25.15 42.37 51.65
C LEU A 239 24.22 42.39 50.43
N GLN A 240 24.47 43.28 49.47
CA GLN A 240 23.72 43.34 48.22
C GLN A 240 24.01 42.10 47.36
N ALA A 241 25.28 41.70 47.27
CA ALA A 241 25.70 40.50 46.54
C ALA A 241 25.18 39.19 47.16
N GLU A 242 24.94 39.14 48.48
CA GLU A 242 24.31 37.99 49.14
C GLU A 242 22.79 37.94 48.89
N LEU A 243 22.10 39.09 48.93
CA LEU A 243 20.68 39.18 48.57
C LEU A 243 20.45 38.83 47.09
N ASP A 244 21.28 39.35 46.18
CA ASP A 244 21.22 39.05 44.75
C ASP A 244 21.49 37.56 44.49
N LYS A 245 22.42 36.92 45.24
CA LYS A 245 22.65 35.47 45.16
C LYS A 245 21.45 34.65 45.57
N ASP A 246 20.72 35.05 46.61
CA ASP A 246 19.57 34.29 47.10
C ASP A 246 18.30 34.53 46.27
N GLU A 247 18.16 35.69 45.63
CA GLU A 247 17.14 35.90 44.58
C GLU A 247 17.47 35.12 43.31
N MET A 248 18.75 35.08 42.89
CA MET A 248 19.17 34.31 41.72
C MET A 248 19.01 32.80 41.95
N LYS A 249 19.28 32.30 43.15
CA LYS A 249 19.00 30.89 43.52
C LYS A 249 17.51 30.57 43.48
N ARG A 250 16.65 31.50 43.93
CA ARG A 250 15.18 31.34 43.85
C ARG A 250 14.71 31.34 42.40
N GLY A 251 15.15 32.29 41.58
CA GLY A 251 14.84 32.34 40.15
C GLY A 251 15.32 31.09 39.39
N MET A 252 16.50 30.56 39.71
CA MET A 252 17.01 29.30 39.16
C MET A 252 16.18 28.08 39.60
N ARG A 253 15.67 28.07 40.83
CA ARG A 253 14.81 26.99 41.33
C ARG A 253 13.46 27.00 40.60
N ASP A 254 12.87 28.17 40.45
CA ASP A 254 11.59 28.36 39.75
C ASP A 254 11.70 28.09 38.25
N ALA A 255 12.85 28.42 37.63
CA ALA A 255 13.13 28.08 36.23
C ALA A 255 13.31 26.57 36.04
N ARG A 256 14.00 25.89 36.97
CA ARG A 256 14.14 24.42 36.93
C ARG A 256 12.82 23.72 37.17
N GLU A 257 11.97 24.24 38.06
CA GLU A 257 10.65 23.66 38.32
C GLU A 257 9.70 23.85 37.12
N ARG A 258 9.74 25.01 36.46
CA ARG A 258 9.02 25.22 35.20
C ARG A 258 9.51 24.29 34.09
N ALA A 259 10.82 24.17 33.91
CA ALA A 259 11.40 23.26 32.92
C ALA A 259 11.06 21.78 33.22
N ALA A 260 11.01 21.38 34.49
CA ALA A 260 10.61 20.03 34.88
C ALA A 260 9.14 19.75 34.57
N ARG A 261 8.24 20.71 34.85
CA ARG A 261 6.81 20.61 34.52
C ARG A 261 6.57 20.60 33.01
N GLU A 262 7.32 21.39 32.24
CA GLU A 262 7.26 21.38 30.77
C GLU A 262 7.74 20.05 30.18
N GLN A 263 8.82 19.46 30.72
CA GLN A 263 9.27 18.13 30.30
C GLN A 263 8.25 17.03 30.65
N GLU A 264 7.60 17.13 31.81
CA GLU A 264 6.56 16.19 32.21
C GLU A 264 5.30 16.32 31.33
N ALA A 265 4.88 17.55 31.02
CA ALA A 265 3.80 17.81 30.07
C ALA A 265 4.11 17.26 28.67
N ALA A 266 5.32 17.48 28.17
CA ALA A 266 5.76 16.93 26.88
C ALA A 266 5.81 15.39 26.86
N ARG A 267 6.16 14.75 27.99
CA ARG A 267 6.11 13.29 28.12
C ARG A 267 4.67 12.77 28.09
N LEU A 268 3.74 13.45 28.77
CA LEU A 268 2.33 13.07 28.78
C LEU A 268 1.69 13.28 27.40
N GLU A 269 2.02 14.36 26.70
CA GLU A 269 1.57 14.60 25.32
C GLU A 269 2.11 13.54 24.35
N ALA A 270 3.40 13.19 24.45
CA ALA A 270 3.99 12.12 23.66
C ALA A 270 3.37 10.74 23.96
N ALA A 271 3.03 10.47 25.23
CA ALA A 271 2.35 9.24 25.62
C ALA A 271 0.90 9.18 25.06
N ALA A 272 0.17 10.30 25.13
CA ALA A 272 -1.17 10.41 24.56
C ALA A 272 -1.17 10.25 23.03
N ALA A 273 -0.18 10.84 22.34
CA ALA A 273 -0.01 10.68 20.90
C ALA A 273 0.26 9.21 20.51
N ARG A 274 1.10 8.50 21.27
CA ARG A 274 1.36 7.06 21.05
C ARG A 274 0.10 6.22 21.28
N ALA A 275 -0.66 6.48 22.35
CA ALA A 275 -1.90 5.77 22.62
C ALA A 275 -2.96 6.00 21.53
N ALA A 276 -3.06 7.22 20.99
CA ALA A 276 -3.94 7.54 19.87
C ALA A 276 -3.53 6.81 18.57
N GLU A 277 -2.24 6.73 18.27
CA GLU A 277 -1.75 5.95 17.12
C GLU A 277 -1.98 4.45 17.30
N GLU A 278 -1.78 3.91 18.50
CA GLU A 278 -2.08 2.50 18.81
C GLU A 278 -3.56 2.18 18.65
N ALA A 279 -4.46 3.05 19.11
CA ALA A 279 -5.90 2.91 18.91
C ALA A 279 -6.31 2.94 17.43
N LYS A 280 -5.66 3.80 16.61
CA LYS A 280 -5.88 3.81 15.14
C LYS A 280 -5.43 2.51 14.49
N LEU A 281 -4.30 1.96 14.92
CA LEU A 281 -3.78 0.69 14.41
C LEU A 281 -4.69 -0.49 14.80
N GLU A 282 -5.21 -0.50 16.03
CA GLU A 282 -6.15 -1.51 16.48
C GLU A 282 -7.48 -1.43 15.71
N ALA A 283 -8.01 -0.23 15.48
CA ALA A 283 -9.20 -0.02 14.67
C ALA A 283 -9.02 -0.53 13.23
N ARG A 284 -7.87 -0.25 12.60
CA ARG A 284 -7.53 -0.80 11.27
C ARG A 284 -7.42 -2.32 11.28
N ALA A 285 -6.81 -2.90 12.30
CA ALA A 285 -6.70 -4.36 12.43
C ALA A 285 -8.09 -5.02 12.59
N ALA A 286 -8.99 -4.40 13.34
CA ALA A 286 -10.37 -4.86 13.47
C ALA A 286 -11.13 -4.80 12.13
N ASP A 287 -10.93 -3.73 11.35
CA ASP A 287 -11.55 -3.56 10.04
C ASP A 287 -11.04 -4.61 9.02
N ILE A 288 -9.73 -4.88 9.03
CA ILE A 288 -9.14 -5.96 8.22
C ILE A 288 -9.75 -7.31 8.57
N ARG A 289 -9.98 -7.61 9.86
CA ARG A 289 -10.64 -8.85 10.28
C ARG A 289 -12.07 -8.93 9.73
N ARG A 290 -12.86 -7.86 9.86
CA ARG A 290 -14.22 -7.81 9.28
C ARG A 290 -14.24 -8.02 7.77
N HIS A 291 -13.33 -7.38 7.05
CA HIS A 291 -13.22 -7.56 5.59
C HIS A 291 -12.84 -8.99 5.21
N ARG A 292 -11.97 -9.64 6.00
CA ARG A 292 -11.59 -11.03 5.80
C ARG A 292 -12.76 -11.97 6.05
N ASP A 293 -13.54 -11.75 7.10
CA ASP A 293 -14.71 -12.55 7.43
C ASP A 293 -15.80 -12.39 6.35
N LEU A 294 -16.04 -11.16 5.88
CA LEU A 294 -16.94 -10.89 4.76
C LEU A 294 -16.50 -11.55 3.45
N ALA A 295 -15.20 -11.61 3.17
CA ALA A 295 -14.66 -12.30 2.00
C ALA A 295 -14.85 -13.82 2.09
N ALA A 296 -14.65 -14.39 3.29
CA ALA A 296 -14.91 -15.81 3.54
C ALA A 296 -16.40 -16.15 3.37
N ASP A 297 -17.29 -15.31 3.88
CA ASP A 297 -18.75 -15.46 3.70
C ASP A 297 -19.18 -15.35 2.24
N ARG A 298 -18.56 -14.46 1.45
CA ARG A 298 -18.82 -14.38 0.00
C ARG A 298 -18.35 -15.65 -0.71
N SER A 299 -17.16 -16.13 -0.39
CA SER A 299 -16.61 -17.34 -0.99
C SER A 299 -17.46 -18.59 -0.71
N THR A 300 -17.98 -18.73 0.51
CA THR A 300 -18.88 -19.86 0.85
C THR A 300 -20.24 -19.75 0.16
N LYS A 301 -20.80 -18.54 0.02
CA LYS A 301 -22.04 -18.32 -0.74
C LYS A 301 -21.87 -18.57 -2.23
N GLU A 302 -20.75 -18.15 -2.81
CA GLU A 302 -20.41 -18.42 -4.22
C GLU A 302 -20.23 -19.92 -4.48
N ALA A 303 -19.54 -20.64 -3.59
CA ALA A 303 -19.41 -22.10 -3.68
C ALA A 303 -20.78 -22.79 -3.63
N ALA A 304 -21.65 -22.40 -2.69
CA ALA A 304 -23.01 -22.92 -2.59
C ALA A 304 -23.87 -22.62 -3.84
N ALA A 305 -23.70 -21.44 -4.44
CA ALA A 305 -24.38 -21.07 -5.68
C ALA A 305 -23.90 -21.89 -6.88
N HIS A 306 -22.58 -22.12 -6.99
CA HIS A 306 -22.01 -22.99 -8.02
C HIS A 306 -22.50 -24.45 -7.90
N ASP A 307 -22.50 -25.01 -6.69
CA ASP A 307 -23.03 -26.36 -6.42
C ASP A 307 -24.52 -26.49 -6.79
N ALA A 308 -25.31 -25.45 -6.49
CA ALA A 308 -26.73 -25.41 -6.84
C ALA A 308 -26.93 -25.37 -8.37
N LEU A 309 -26.14 -24.55 -9.06
CA LEU A 309 -26.18 -24.43 -10.52
C LEU A 309 -25.73 -25.74 -11.19
N GLU A 310 -24.69 -26.40 -10.68
CA GLU A 310 -24.24 -27.70 -11.19
C GLU A 310 -25.33 -28.76 -11.06
N LYS A 311 -25.96 -28.87 -9.87
CA LYS A 311 -27.11 -29.78 -9.66
C LYS A 311 -28.25 -29.50 -10.64
N GLN A 312 -28.59 -28.22 -10.85
CA GLN A 312 -29.64 -27.84 -11.80
C GLN A 312 -29.27 -28.21 -13.25
N THR A 313 -28.02 -28.02 -13.66
CA THR A 313 -27.57 -28.42 -15.00
C THR A 313 -27.57 -29.94 -15.19
N MET A 314 -27.25 -30.72 -14.15
CA MET A 314 -27.34 -32.18 -14.20
C MET A 314 -28.78 -32.66 -14.34
N VAL A 315 -29.72 -32.06 -13.59
CA VAL A 315 -31.16 -32.34 -13.74
C VAL A 315 -31.62 -32.02 -15.15
N HIS A 316 -31.27 -30.85 -15.68
CA HIS A 316 -31.65 -30.47 -17.04
C HIS A 316 -31.09 -31.41 -18.12
N LYS A 317 -29.83 -31.86 -17.98
CA LYS A 317 -29.22 -32.85 -18.89
C LYS A 317 -29.94 -34.21 -18.82
N ARG A 318 -30.33 -34.63 -17.62
CA ARG A 318 -31.10 -35.87 -17.42
C ARG A 318 -32.48 -35.75 -18.06
N ASP A 319 -33.22 -34.68 -17.77
CA ASP A 319 -34.57 -34.45 -18.31
C ASP A 319 -34.54 -34.34 -19.84
N LYS A 320 -33.50 -33.70 -20.41
CA LYS A 320 -33.29 -33.66 -21.85
C LYS A 320 -33.02 -35.04 -22.44
N GLY A 321 -32.19 -35.86 -21.78
CA GLY A 321 -31.94 -37.24 -22.20
C GLY A 321 -33.21 -38.10 -22.17
N GLU A 322 -34.03 -37.97 -21.13
CA GLU A 322 -35.34 -38.64 -21.01
C GLU A 322 -36.36 -38.13 -22.05
N PHE A 323 -36.28 -36.85 -22.43
CA PHE A 323 -37.09 -36.29 -23.53
C PHE A 323 -36.64 -36.84 -24.88
N ASP A 324 -35.33 -36.88 -25.15
CA ASP A 324 -34.77 -37.36 -26.43
C ASP A 324 -35.08 -38.84 -26.66
N THR A 325 -35.02 -39.68 -25.61
CA THR A 325 -35.42 -41.09 -25.71
C THR A 325 -36.91 -41.26 -26.01
N ARG A 326 -37.79 -40.55 -25.28
CA ARG A 326 -39.24 -40.59 -25.54
C ARG A 326 -39.60 -40.05 -26.93
N HIS A 327 -38.93 -39.00 -27.38
CA HIS A 327 -39.13 -38.45 -28.72
C HIS A 327 -38.71 -39.45 -29.80
N LYS A 328 -37.62 -40.19 -29.59
CA LYS A 328 -37.19 -41.27 -30.47
C LYS A 328 -38.21 -42.41 -30.49
N GLU A 329 -38.67 -42.89 -29.34
CA GLU A 329 -39.71 -43.92 -29.24
C GLU A 329 -41.00 -43.49 -29.96
N MET A 330 -41.41 -42.23 -29.83
CA MET A 330 -42.57 -41.69 -30.53
C MET A 330 -42.35 -41.64 -32.04
N ASN A 331 -41.16 -41.27 -32.50
CA ASN A 331 -40.81 -41.29 -33.93
C ASN A 331 -40.79 -42.71 -34.49
N ASP A 332 -40.22 -43.67 -33.75
CA ASP A 332 -40.18 -45.08 -34.15
C ASP A 332 -41.61 -45.65 -34.29
N LEU A 333 -42.54 -45.26 -33.42
CA LEU A 333 -43.96 -45.61 -33.52
C LEU A 333 -44.67 -44.98 -34.75
N ILE A 334 -44.29 -43.76 -35.14
CA ILE A 334 -44.82 -43.11 -36.35
C ILE A 334 -44.32 -43.85 -37.59
N HIS A 335 -43.02 -44.19 -37.66
CA HIS A 335 -42.43 -44.88 -38.81
C HIS A 335 -42.89 -46.34 -38.94
N LEU A 336 -43.22 -47.00 -37.82
CA LEU A 336 -43.90 -48.31 -37.84
C LEU A 336 -45.34 -48.20 -38.40
N GLY A 337 -46.01 -47.07 -38.21
CA GLY A 337 -47.32 -46.79 -38.80
C GLY A 337 -47.27 -46.53 -40.32
N ASP A 338 -46.14 -46.04 -40.84
CA ASP A 338 -45.95 -45.81 -42.27
C ASP A 338 -45.55 -47.08 -43.04
N ALA A 339 -44.98 -48.07 -42.35
CA ALA A 339 -44.63 -49.38 -42.93
C ALA A 339 -45.83 -50.33 -43.07
N GLU A 340 -46.82 -50.22 -42.18
CA GLU A 340 -48.08 -50.96 -42.27
C GLU A 340 -49.14 -50.09 -42.93
N GLY A 341 -49.06 -49.98 -44.26
CA GLY A 341 -50.08 -49.32 -45.06
C GLY A 341 -51.48 -49.89 -44.81
N GLY A 342 -52.29 -49.17 -44.02
CA GLY A 342 -53.74 -49.34 -43.97
C GLY A 342 -54.32 -49.72 -42.62
N ALA A 343 -54.68 -48.73 -41.80
CA ALA A 343 -55.94 -48.72 -41.02
C ALA A 343 -56.05 -47.37 -40.28
N ALA A 344 -56.79 -46.42 -40.87
CA ALA A 344 -57.11 -45.13 -40.27
C ALA A 344 -57.82 -45.24 -38.90
N SER A 345 -58.35 -46.41 -38.53
CA SER A 345 -58.99 -46.66 -37.23
C SER A 345 -58.02 -46.84 -36.06
N THR A 346 -56.73 -47.12 -36.31
CA THR A 346 -55.77 -47.35 -35.21
C THR A 346 -55.10 -46.08 -34.69
N ILE A 347 -55.08 -45.00 -35.49
CA ILE A 347 -54.48 -43.72 -35.10
C ILE A 347 -55.38 -43.00 -34.10
N GLU A 348 -56.70 -43.02 -34.29
CA GLU A 348 -57.65 -42.46 -33.32
C GLU A 348 -57.62 -43.22 -31.99
N ASP A 349 -57.58 -44.56 -32.01
CA ASP A 349 -57.45 -45.38 -30.81
C ASP A 349 -56.10 -45.14 -30.07
N LYS A 350 -55.02 -44.90 -30.81
CA LYS A 350 -53.70 -44.55 -30.25
C LYS A 350 -53.69 -43.13 -29.69
N LEU A 351 -54.33 -42.16 -30.36
CA LEU A 351 -54.49 -40.79 -29.86
C LEU A 351 -55.36 -40.73 -28.60
N ASP A 352 -56.40 -41.57 -28.52
CA ASP A 352 -57.24 -41.69 -27.33
C ASP A 352 -56.56 -42.43 -26.18
N ARG A 353 -55.63 -43.35 -26.48
CA ARG A 353 -54.73 -43.93 -25.47
C ARG A 353 -53.75 -42.88 -24.94
N ILE A 354 -53.12 -42.08 -25.81
CA ILE A 354 -52.24 -40.97 -25.42
C ILE A 354 -53.00 -39.90 -24.62
N ARG A 355 -54.25 -39.58 -24.97
CA ARG A 355 -55.10 -38.66 -24.18
C ARG A 355 -55.44 -39.23 -22.81
N ARG A 356 -55.75 -40.54 -22.72
CA ARG A 356 -55.98 -41.23 -21.44
C ARG A 356 -54.71 -41.27 -20.57
N ASP A 357 -53.54 -41.48 -21.17
CA ASP A 357 -52.27 -41.53 -20.44
C ASP A 357 -51.77 -40.12 -20.04
N LYS A 358 -52.01 -39.09 -20.85
CA LYS A 358 -51.78 -37.68 -20.47
C LYS A 358 -52.70 -37.21 -19.34
N GLY A 359 -53.88 -37.82 -19.18
CA GLY A 359 -54.77 -37.59 -18.03
C GLY A 359 -54.22 -38.07 -16.68
N LYS A 360 -53.15 -38.88 -16.67
CA LYS A 360 -52.48 -39.36 -15.45
C LYS A 360 -51.12 -38.70 -15.19
N VAL A 361 -50.60 -37.90 -16.13
CA VAL A 361 -49.45 -37.05 -15.86
C VAL A 361 -50.00 -35.79 -15.19
N HIS A 362 -50.15 -35.84 -13.86
CA HIS A 362 -50.14 -34.62 -13.07
C HIS A 362 -48.91 -33.83 -13.51
N HIS A 363 -49.15 -32.75 -14.24
CA HIS A 363 -48.11 -31.81 -14.62
C HIS A 363 -47.70 -31.09 -13.32
N THR A 364 -46.90 -31.75 -12.48
CA THR A 364 -46.10 -31.09 -11.46
C THR A 364 -44.86 -30.47 -12.10
N ALA A 365 -45.01 -29.89 -13.30
CA ALA A 365 -44.20 -28.74 -13.66
C ALA A 365 -44.76 -27.60 -12.82
N ARG A 366 -44.39 -27.58 -11.54
CA ARG A 366 -44.43 -26.35 -10.76
C ARG A 366 -43.47 -25.45 -11.53
N VAL A 367 -44.02 -24.60 -12.39
CA VAL A 367 -43.32 -23.42 -12.89
C VAL A 367 -43.02 -22.64 -11.61
N VAL A 368 -41.85 -22.91 -11.05
CA VAL A 368 -41.23 -22.00 -10.10
C VAL A 368 -40.90 -20.81 -10.98
N ALA A 369 -41.85 -19.87 -11.06
CA ALA A 369 -41.55 -18.53 -11.50
C ALA A 369 -40.27 -18.14 -10.74
N PRO A 370 -39.20 -17.71 -11.43
CA PRO A 370 -38.03 -17.23 -10.72
C PRO A 370 -38.53 -16.20 -9.72
N LYS A 371 -38.32 -16.49 -8.42
CA LYS A 371 -38.53 -15.48 -7.39
C LYS A 371 -37.78 -14.25 -7.87
N ASP A 372 -38.50 -13.15 -7.96
CA ASP A 372 -37.92 -11.84 -8.20
C ASP A 372 -36.65 -11.70 -7.34
N PRO A 373 -35.47 -11.43 -7.91
CA PRO A 373 -34.26 -11.20 -7.14
C PRO A 373 -34.30 -9.86 -6.38
N TYR A 374 -35.39 -9.10 -6.50
CA TYR A 374 -35.62 -7.85 -5.80
C TYR A 374 -36.96 -7.90 -5.06
N PRO A 375 -36.98 -8.18 -3.76
CA PRO A 375 -38.16 -7.87 -2.96
C PRO A 375 -38.34 -6.35 -2.97
N GLU A 376 -39.41 -5.89 -3.61
CA GLU A 376 -39.95 -4.58 -3.33
C GLU A 376 -40.37 -4.57 -1.86
N ASP A 377 -39.91 -3.54 -1.14
CA ASP A 377 -40.25 -3.16 0.24
C ASP A 377 -39.65 -3.97 1.40
N GLU A 378 -38.47 -3.54 1.85
CA GLU A 378 -38.30 -3.21 3.27
C GLU A 378 -37.64 -1.83 3.39
N GLY A 379 -38.41 -0.88 3.92
CA GLY A 379 -37.95 0.46 4.24
C GLY A 379 -36.79 0.40 5.23
N TRP A 380 -35.67 1.01 4.84
CA TRP A 380 -34.65 1.48 5.75
C TRP A 380 -34.45 2.97 5.49
N LEU A 381 -34.65 3.73 6.57
CA LEU A 381 -34.36 5.16 6.73
C LEU A 381 -32.88 5.47 6.44
#